data_AF-A0A969JGI5-F1
#
_entry.id   AF-A0A969JGI5-F1
#
_cell.length_a   1.000
_cell.length_b   1.000
_cell.length_c   1.000
_cell.angle_alpha   90.00
_cell.angle_beta   90.00
_cell.angle_gamma   90.00
#
_symmetry.space_group_name_H-M   'P 1'
#
loop_
_entity.id
_entity.type
_entity.pdbx_description
1 polymer ?
#
loop_
_entity_poly.entity_id
_entity_poly.type
_entity_poly.pdbx_seq_one_letter_code
_entity_poly.pdbx_strand_id
1 'polypeptide(L)'
;MKNILNKFNDFWFQAMPPERLAMLRIATGFFSLWYLVDRYKMMMDIVKIPDDLFEPVGLASLMTSPMPAEWFQGLLLVTIALNLMYILGFKF
;
A
#
# COMPACT_ATOMS: atom_id res chain seq x y z
N MET A 1 -27.08 -6.38 -31.03
CA MET A 1 -26.51 -6.28 -29.67
C MET A 1 -25.33 -7.23 -29.42
N LYS A 2 -25.42 -8.54 -29.74
CA LYS A 2 -24.31 -9.50 -29.58
C LYS A 2 -22.96 -9.05 -30.18
N ASN A 3 -22.95 -8.46 -31.39
CA ASN A 3 -21.70 -7.99 -32.01
C ASN A 3 -21.04 -6.80 -31.28
N ILE A 4 -21.81 -5.95 -30.61
CA ILE A 4 -21.26 -4.82 -29.84
C ILE A 4 -20.63 -5.36 -28.55
N LEU A 5 -21.33 -6.27 -27.87
CA LEU A 5 -20.83 -6.96 -26.67
C LEU A 5 -19.55 -7.75 -26.97
N ASN A 6 -19.50 -8.48 -28.08
CA ASN A 6 -18.30 -9.24 -28.47
C ASN A 6 -17.12 -8.31 -28.78
N LYS A 7 -17.33 -7.22 -29.54
CA LYS A 7 -16.27 -6.23 -29.77
C LYS A 7 -15.76 -5.57 -28.50
N PHE A 8 -16.66 -5.31 -27.55
CA PHE A 8 -16.29 -4.74 -26.27
C PHE A 8 -15.46 -5.72 -25.45
N ASN A 9 -15.88 -6.99 -25.43
CA ASN A 9 -15.17 -8.07 -24.76
C ASN A 9 -13.78 -8.29 -25.35
N ASP A 10 -13.67 -8.34 -26.68
CA ASP A 10 -12.40 -8.54 -27.38
C ASP A 10 -11.46 -7.34 -27.20
N PHE A 11 -11.98 -6.13 -27.01
CA PHE A 11 -11.18 -4.93 -26.74
C PHE A 11 -10.70 -4.86 -25.28
N TRP A 12 -11.57 -5.19 -24.31
CA TRP A 12 -11.24 -5.14 -22.89
C TRP A 12 -10.40 -6.32 -22.41
N PHE A 13 -10.63 -7.52 -22.96
CA PHE A 13 -10.00 -8.77 -22.52
C PHE A 13 -9.01 -9.32 -23.56
N GLN A 14 -8.31 -8.44 -24.29
CA GLN A 14 -7.21 -8.89 -25.14
C GLN A 14 -6.19 -9.67 -24.32
N ALA A 15 -5.74 -10.81 -24.84
CA ALA A 15 -4.64 -11.55 -24.26
C ALA A 15 -3.41 -10.64 -24.21
N MET A 16 -2.97 -10.31 -22.98
CA MET A 16 -1.80 -9.48 -22.76
C MET A 16 -0.62 -10.35 -22.34
N PRO A 17 0.61 -9.97 -22.75
CA PRO A 17 1.80 -10.63 -22.24
C PRO A 17 1.86 -10.53 -20.70
N PRO A 18 2.17 -11.62 -19.99
CA PRO A 18 2.29 -11.62 -18.52
C PRO A 18 3.32 -10.60 -18.02
N GLU A 19 4.29 -10.24 -18.85
CA GLU A 19 5.30 -9.21 -18.60
C GLU A 19 4.67 -7.84 -18.29
N ARG A 20 3.51 -7.50 -18.87
CA ARG A 20 2.83 -6.23 -18.60
C ARG A 20 2.35 -6.15 -17.15
N LEU A 21 1.79 -7.24 -16.63
CA LEU A 21 1.36 -7.32 -15.24
C LEU A 21 2.56 -7.32 -14.29
N ALA A 22 3.65 -8.02 -14.66
CA ALA A 22 4.89 -7.99 -13.89
C ALA A 22 5.47 -6.58 -13.80
N MET A 23 5.53 -5.83 -14.92
CA MET A 23 6.00 -4.45 -14.93
C MET A 23 5.12 -3.54 -14.06
N LEU A 24 3.79 -3.65 -14.16
CA LEU A 24 2.89 -2.87 -13.32
C LEU A 24 3.13 -3.14 -11.84
N ARG A 25 3.23 -4.41 -11.45
CA ARG A 25 3.55 -4.84 -10.08
C ARG A 25 4.86 -4.25 -9.56
N ILE A 26 5.92 -4.32 -10.38
CA ILE A 26 7.22 -3.77 -10.01
C ILE A 26 7.15 -2.24 -9.89
N ALA A 27 6.50 -1.56 -10.83
CA ALA A 27 6.37 -0.10 -10.83
C ALA A 27 5.58 0.42 -9.63
N THR A 28 4.39 -0.16 -9.36
CA THR A 28 3.56 0.24 -8.21
C THR A 28 4.23 -0.13 -6.89
N GLY A 29 4.85 -1.31 -6.81
CA GLY A 29 5.61 -1.75 -5.66
C GLY A 29 6.77 -0.81 -5.37
N PHE A 30 7.62 -0.52 -6.36
CA PHE A 30 8.76 0.39 -6.18
C PHE A 30 8.33 1.79 -5.77
N PHE A 31 7.28 2.33 -6.39
CA PHE A 31 6.70 3.62 -5.99
C PHE A 31 6.29 3.61 -4.51
N SER A 32 5.53 2.59 -4.09
CA SER A 32 5.07 2.48 -2.70
C SER A 32 6.22 2.27 -1.70
N LEU A 33 7.23 1.48 -2.06
CA LEU A 33 8.42 1.27 -1.24
C LEU A 33 9.20 2.57 -1.06
N TRP A 34 9.47 3.27 -2.17
CA TRP A 34 10.16 4.56 -2.14
C TRP A 34 9.40 5.55 -1.26
N TYR A 35 8.09 5.67 -1.44
CA TYR A 35 7.25 6.56 -0.64
C TYR A 35 7.31 6.24 0.86
N LEU A 36 7.18 4.96 1.24
CA LEU A 36 7.23 4.54 2.65
C LEU A 36 8.60 4.79 3.28
N VAL A 37 9.69 4.50 2.57
CA VAL A 37 11.05 4.70 3.07
C VAL A 37 11.37 6.19 3.22
N ASP A 38 11.01 7.02 2.24
CA ASP A 38 11.20 8.48 2.29
C ASP A 38 10.41 9.10 3.46
N ARG A 39 9.18 8.63 3.69
CA ARG A 39 8.31 9.11 4.77
C ARG A 39 8.58 8.45 6.13
N TYR A 40 9.46 7.47 6.21
CA TYR A 40 9.69 6.68 7.43
C TYR A 40 9.99 7.57 8.63
N LYS A 41 10.97 8.47 8.50
CA LYS A 41 11.39 9.35 9.60
C LYS A 41 10.25 10.23 10.10
N MET A 42 9.55 10.87 9.17
CA MET A 42 8.41 11.73 9.47
C MET A 42 7.28 10.98 10.16
N MET A 43 6.95 9.77 9.69
CA MET A 43 5.94 8.93 10.34
C MET A 43 6.36 8.57 11.77
N MET A 44 7.64 8.23 11.98
CA MET A 44 8.17 7.96 13.32
C MET A 44 8.20 9.18 14.23
N ASP A 45 8.43 10.37 13.68
CA ASP A 45 8.40 11.63 14.44
C ASP A 45 6.97 11.96 14.89
N ILE A 46 5.97 11.72 14.03
CA ILE A 46 4.54 11.90 14.36
C ILE A 46 4.11 10.97 15.50
N VAL A 47 4.53 9.71 15.45
CA VAL A 47 4.09 8.70 16.43
C VAL A 47 4.76 8.87 17.80
N LYS A 48 5.82 9.68 17.88
CA LYS A 48 6.47 10.05 19.16
C LYS A 48 5.88 11.31 19.79
N ILE A 49 4.87 11.93 19.17
CA ILE A 49 4.19 13.08 19.74
C ILE A 49 3.55 12.66 21.07
N PRO A 50 3.68 13.49 22.12
CA PRO A 50 3.06 13.22 23.42
C PRO A 50 1.55 12.93 23.34
N ASP A 51 1.12 11.92 24.11
CA ASP A 51 -0.27 11.44 24.11
C ASP A 51 -1.29 12.48 24.59
N ASP A 52 -0.86 13.48 25.37
CA ASP A 52 -1.71 14.59 25.84
C ASP A 52 -2.14 15.53 24.71
N LEU A 53 -1.53 15.42 23.53
CA LEU A 53 -1.89 16.15 22.32
C LEU A 53 -2.79 15.33 21.38
N PHE A 54 -3.27 14.17 21.82
CA PHE A 54 -4.16 13.34 21.01
C PHE A 54 -5.59 13.90 20.99
N GLU A 55 -5.90 14.62 19.91
CA GLU A 55 -7.26 15.11 19.61
C GLU A 55 -7.88 14.28 18.47
N PRO A 56 -8.52 13.13 18.75
CA PRO A 56 -9.00 12.23 17.71
C PRO A 56 -10.18 12.81 16.93
N VAL A 57 -10.10 12.74 15.59
CA VAL A 57 -11.17 13.13 14.68
C VAL A 57 -11.55 11.99 13.72
N GLY A 58 -12.82 11.93 13.32
CA GLY A 58 -13.31 10.87 12.42
C GLY A 58 -13.18 9.48 13.04
N LEU A 59 -12.66 8.50 12.28
CA LEU A 59 -12.50 7.12 12.77
C LEU A 59 -11.56 6.99 13.96
N ALA A 60 -10.63 7.93 14.16
CA ALA A 60 -9.76 7.95 15.32
C ALA A 60 -10.54 8.17 16.63
N SER A 61 -11.76 8.70 16.59
CA SER A 61 -12.60 8.88 17.79
C SER A 61 -13.05 7.55 18.42
N LEU A 62 -12.85 6.43 17.73
CA LEU A 62 -13.06 5.09 18.28
C LEU A 62 -11.90 4.64 19.17
N MET A 63 -10.79 5.38 19.18
CA MET A 63 -9.60 5.08 19.97
C MET A 63 -9.56 5.96 21.22
N THR A 64 -9.25 5.35 22.37
CA THR A 64 -9.11 6.07 23.64
C THR A 64 -7.76 6.79 23.76
N SER A 65 -6.75 6.33 23.02
CA SER A 65 -5.37 6.83 23.04
C SER A 65 -4.76 6.67 21.65
N PRO A 66 -3.66 7.37 21.32
CA PRO A 66 -2.92 7.10 20.08
C PRO A 66 -2.35 5.67 20.09
N MET A 67 -2.01 5.17 18.90
CA MET A 67 -1.36 3.87 18.76
C MET A 67 0.06 3.94 19.34
N PRO A 68 0.51 2.95 20.14
CA PRO A 68 1.87 2.94 20.66
C PRO A 68 2.92 2.88 19.55
N ALA A 69 4.07 3.53 19.80
CA ALA A 69 5.12 3.68 18.81
C ALA A 69 5.73 2.34 18.35
N GLU A 70 5.88 1.38 19.25
CA GLU A 70 6.45 0.08 18.90
C GLU A 70 5.53 -0.70 17.95
N TRP A 71 4.22 -0.61 18.17
CA TRP A 71 3.22 -1.25 17.31
C TRP A 71 3.21 -0.65 15.91
N PHE A 72 3.20 0.68 15.81
CA PHE A 72 3.25 1.36 14.52
C PHE A 72 4.54 1.02 13.77
N GLN A 73 5.70 1.09 14.44
CA GLN A 73 6.98 0.76 13.83
C GLN A 73 7.02 -0.68 13.34
N GLY A 74 6.55 -1.63 14.16
CA GLY A 74 6.46 -3.04 13.78
C GLY A 74 5.60 -3.25 12.54
N LEU A 75 4.40 -2.66 12.50
CA LEU A 75 3.50 -2.73 11.35
C LEU A 75 4.10 -2.11 10.09
N LEU A 76 4.80 -0.99 10.22
CA LEU A 76 5.48 -0.32 9.10
C LEU A 76 6.59 -1.21 8.53
N LEU A 77 7.43 -1.79 9.39
CA LEU A 77 8.49 -2.71 8.96
C LEU A 77 7.94 -3.97 8.29
N VAL A 78 6.88 -4.57 8.85
CA VAL A 78 6.20 -5.72 8.23
C VAL A 78 5.62 -5.34 6.88
N THR A 79 5.02 -4.15 6.76
CA THR A 79 4.49 -3.64 5.48
C THR A 79 5.59 -3.48 4.43
N ILE A 80 6.75 -2.92 4.80
CA ILE A 80 7.91 -2.80 3.90
C ILE A 80 8.40 -4.19 3.46
N ALA A 81 8.50 -5.15 4.38
CA ALA A 81 8.91 -6.52 4.05
C ALA A 81 7.92 -7.21 3.10
N LEU A 82 6.61 -7.07 3.34
CA LEU A 82 5.55 -7.56 2.44
C LEU A 82 5.62 -6.88 1.08
N ASN A 83 5.94 -5.59 1.02
CA ASN A 83 6.10 -4.86 -0.22
C ASN A 83 7.28 -5.37 -1.04
N LEU A 84 8.42 -5.65 -0.40
CA LEU A 84 9.57 -6.29 -1.06
C LEU A 84 9.21 -7.66 -1.62
N MET A 85 8.50 -8.50 -0.86
CA MET A 85 8.00 -9.79 -1.35
C MET A 85 7.03 -9.61 -2.53
N TYR A 86 6.17 -8.59 -2.49
CA TYR A 86 5.28 -8.22 -3.59
C TYR A 86 6.03 -7.80 -4.84
N ILE A 87 7.13 -7.04 -4.73
CA ILE A 87 8.00 -6.66 -5.88
C ILE A 87 8.76 -7.86 -6.43
N LEU A 88 9.23 -8.76 -5.56
CA LEU A 88 9.95 -9.98 -5.96
C LEU A 88 9.05 -11.04 -6.58
N GLY A 89 7.74 -11.00 -6.30
CA GLY A 89 6.77 -11.94 -6.86
C GLY A 89 6.73 -13.23 -6.06
N PHE A 90 6.95 -13.13 -4.75
CA PHE A 90 6.91 -14.29 -3.89
C PHE A 90 5.51 -14.92 -3.91
N LYS A 91 5.43 -16.19 -4.32
CA LYS A 91 4.19 -16.97 -4.56
C LYS A 91 3.32 -16.48 -5.73
N PHE A 92 3.90 -15.77 -6.70
CA PHE A 92 3.34 -15.62 -8.04
C PHE A 92 4.01 -16.57 -9.02
#